data_AF-A0A9D2NZL0-F1
#
_entry.id   AF-A0A9D2NZL0-F1
#
_cell.length_a   1.000
_cell.length_b   1.000
_cell.length_c   1.000
_cell.angle_alpha   90.00
_cell.angle_beta   90.00
_cell.angle_gamma   90.00
#
_symmetry.space_group_name_H-M   'P 1'
#
loop_
_entity.id
_entity.type
_entity.pdbx_description
1 polymer ?
#
loop_
_entity_poly.entity_id
_entity_poly.type
_entity_poly.pdbx_seq_one_letter_code
_entity_poly.pdbx_strand_id
1 'polypeptide(L)'
;DSAHIQESDAQWQNQKGRRAGRPPVEPLYTLADAEHAMELVTTCEYGQMVDLCPGVRLRFTDAGHLLGSACAELWLTEEGVTRKVVFSGDLGNVDQPIIRDPQPIDEADFVVMESTYGDRLHEPPESYTEALAQIIDETFERGGNVIIPSFAVGRTQELLYFMREMKERGLVRSHPDFRVCVDSPLANEATRIYSGDLHGYLDEEAIEALKGGALFQFPGLTLTESSEESKALNEDKSSKVIISASGMCDAGRIRHHLKHNLWRKECAIVFVGYQAEGSLGRALLEGAKSVKLFGEEIAVNARIVNFKGLSSHADRDHLLAWARHFAPRPRHIFVVHGEASVTEIFAQHLRDAGISAHAAEYEEVYDLAADRMLSAGVPLPPKPVSASGSPAYRKLEAAGQDLLEAIRHNKGGTNKDLAQFEKELLALVRKWDR
;
A
#
# COMPACT_ATOMS: atom_id res chain seq x y z
N ASP A 1 11.41 -1.69 14.89
CA ASP A 1 11.64 -2.44 13.64
C ASP A 1 12.38 -1.62 12.59
N SER A 2 11.80 -0.51 12.10
CA SER A 2 12.41 0.31 11.04
C SER A 2 13.85 0.78 11.34
N ALA A 3 14.10 1.33 12.53
CA ALA A 3 15.44 1.75 12.94
C ALA A 3 16.46 0.60 12.91
N HIS A 4 16.08 -0.58 13.42
CA HIS A 4 16.91 -1.77 13.40
C HIS A 4 17.23 -2.24 11.95
N ILE A 5 16.27 -2.12 11.03
CA ILE A 5 16.49 -2.40 9.60
C ILE A 5 17.52 -1.39 9.02
N GLN A 6 17.35 -0.09 9.28
CA GLN A 6 18.28 0.95 8.82
C GLN A 6 19.70 0.72 9.35
N GLU A 7 19.84 0.42 10.64
CA GLU A 7 21.13 0.11 11.27
C GLU A 7 21.77 -1.15 10.69
N SER A 8 20.99 -2.21 10.50
CA SER A 8 21.46 -3.47 9.91
C SER A 8 21.93 -3.28 8.46
N ASP A 9 21.18 -2.53 7.66
CA ASP A 9 21.52 -2.23 6.27
C ASP A 9 22.80 -1.39 6.18
N ALA A 10 22.93 -0.37 7.01
CA ALA A 10 24.15 0.44 7.10
C ALA A 10 25.37 -0.41 7.51
N GLN A 11 25.22 -1.28 8.51
CA GLN A 11 26.28 -2.21 8.93
C GLN A 11 26.70 -3.15 7.79
N TRP A 12 25.75 -3.75 7.08
CA TRP A 12 26.05 -4.65 5.97
C TRP A 12 26.73 -3.94 4.80
N GLN A 13 26.25 -2.74 4.44
CA GLN A 13 26.88 -1.90 3.43
C GLN A 13 28.31 -1.52 3.82
N ASN A 14 28.54 -1.18 5.09
CA ASN A 14 29.88 -0.88 5.61
C ASN A 14 30.82 -2.08 5.59
N GLN A 15 30.34 -3.28 5.94
CA GLN A 15 31.15 -4.49 5.85
C GLN A 15 31.59 -4.79 4.41
N LYS A 16 30.71 -4.59 3.43
CA LYS A 16 31.04 -4.72 2.00
C LYS A 16 31.93 -3.58 1.50
N GLY A 17 31.62 -2.35 1.91
CA GLY A 17 32.31 -1.12 1.51
C GLY A 17 33.74 -1.06 2.01
N ARG A 18 34.03 -1.55 3.22
CA ARG A 18 35.39 -1.66 3.78
C ARG A 18 36.31 -2.52 2.89
N ARG A 19 35.77 -3.57 2.27
CA ARG A 19 36.54 -4.41 1.32
C ARG A 19 36.82 -3.70 -0.01
N ALA A 20 36.04 -2.68 -0.35
CA ALA A 20 36.11 -1.92 -1.60
C ALA A 20 36.63 -0.49 -1.41
N GLY A 21 37.13 -0.12 -0.21
CA GLY A 21 37.64 1.22 0.11
C GLY A 21 36.58 2.34 0.08
N ARG A 22 35.30 2.01 0.23
CA ARG A 22 34.20 3.00 0.21
C ARG A 22 34.05 3.69 1.57
N PRO A 23 33.61 4.96 1.60
CA PRO A 23 33.32 5.67 2.85
C PRO A 23 32.21 4.95 3.64
N PRO A 24 32.22 5.07 4.98
CA PRO A 24 31.17 4.52 5.81
C PRO A 24 29.83 5.20 5.53
N VAL A 25 28.78 4.40 5.52
CA VAL A 25 27.37 4.79 5.43
C VAL A 25 26.78 4.73 6.84
N GLU A 26 26.11 5.80 7.25
CA GLU A 26 25.37 5.85 8.51
C GLU A 26 23.88 5.56 8.25
N PRO A 27 23.17 4.94 9.20
CA PRO A 27 21.71 4.82 9.10
C PRO A 27 21.06 6.20 9.18
N LEU A 28 19.89 6.37 8.57
CA LEU A 28 19.15 7.64 8.61
C LEU A 28 18.75 8.04 10.04
N TYR A 29 18.48 7.06 10.90
CA TYR A 29 18.20 7.20 12.32
C TYR A 29 18.43 5.85 13.01
N THR A 30 18.60 5.89 14.33
CA THR A 30 18.92 4.74 15.19
C THR A 30 17.73 4.32 16.05
N LEU A 31 17.86 3.19 16.76
CA LEU A 31 16.84 2.77 17.72
C LEU A 31 16.65 3.82 18.83
N ALA A 32 17.73 4.44 19.31
CA ALA A 32 17.68 5.47 20.34
C ALA A 32 16.89 6.71 19.86
N ASP A 33 17.05 7.10 18.59
CA ASP A 33 16.28 8.21 18.01
C ASP A 33 14.77 7.88 18.00
N ALA A 34 14.41 6.64 17.68
CA ALA A 34 13.02 6.19 17.70
C ALA A 34 12.45 6.16 19.14
N GLU A 35 13.23 5.72 20.13
CA GLU A 35 12.83 5.73 21.54
C GLU A 35 12.59 7.17 22.04
N HIS A 36 13.50 8.10 21.76
CA HIS A 36 13.31 9.51 22.12
C HIS A 36 12.10 10.14 21.41
N ALA A 37 11.85 9.80 20.15
CA ALA A 37 10.68 10.30 19.43
C ALA A 37 9.36 9.84 20.09
N MET A 38 9.32 8.62 20.63
CA MET A 38 8.13 8.10 21.32
C MET A 38 7.82 8.86 22.62
N GLU A 39 8.81 9.44 23.29
CA GLU A 39 8.60 10.29 24.48
C GLU A 39 7.87 11.60 24.15
N LEU A 40 7.85 12.01 22.88
CA LEU A 40 7.18 13.22 22.41
C LEU A 40 5.75 12.96 21.91
N VAL A 41 5.31 11.69 21.89
CA VAL A 41 3.99 11.31 21.38
C VAL A 41 2.92 11.56 22.45
N THR A 42 1.88 12.32 22.08
CA THR A 42 0.67 12.47 22.89
C THR A 42 -0.50 11.83 22.14
N THR A 43 -1.24 10.96 22.81
CA THR A 43 -2.39 10.26 22.23
C THR A 43 -3.66 11.08 22.36
N CYS A 44 -4.55 10.99 21.36
CA CYS A 44 -5.85 11.65 21.33
C CYS A 44 -6.90 10.64 20.87
N GLU A 45 -8.10 10.68 21.45
CA GLU A 45 -9.21 9.83 21.03
C GLU A 45 -9.94 10.41 19.81
N TYR A 46 -10.60 9.55 19.04
CA TYR A 46 -11.50 10.02 17.97
C TYR A 46 -12.59 10.94 18.53
N GLY A 47 -12.91 12.00 17.79
CA GLY A 47 -13.89 13.00 18.17
C GLY A 47 -13.41 13.99 19.24
N GLN A 48 -12.27 13.76 19.90
CA GLN A 48 -11.70 14.67 20.88
C GLN A 48 -11.19 15.95 20.19
N MET A 49 -11.64 17.11 20.67
CA MET A 49 -11.09 18.40 20.26
C MET A 49 -9.85 18.72 21.08
N VAL A 50 -8.75 19.07 20.41
CA VAL A 50 -7.44 19.36 21.02
C VAL A 50 -6.96 20.73 20.55
N ASP A 51 -6.62 21.61 21.49
CA ASP A 51 -5.95 22.88 21.22
C ASP A 51 -4.44 22.65 21.09
N LEU A 52 -3.89 22.72 19.88
CA LEU A 52 -2.46 22.48 19.62
C LEU A 52 -1.61 23.70 19.98
N CYS A 53 -2.08 24.88 19.56
CA CYS A 53 -1.48 26.18 19.85
C CYS A 53 -2.51 27.29 19.57
N PRO A 54 -2.24 28.56 19.94
CA PRO A 54 -3.18 29.65 19.67
C PRO A 54 -3.59 29.71 18.20
N GLY A 55 -4.90 29.59 17.96
CA GLY A 55 -5.48 29.62 16.61
C GLY A 55 -5.54 28.26 15.89
N VAL A 56 -5.01 27.18 16.46
CA VAL A 56 -5.03 25.85 15.82
C VAL A 56 -5.69 24.82 16.74
N ARG A 57 -6.80 24.25 16.26
CA ARG A 57 -7.47 23.12 16.91
C ARG A 57 -7.51 21.92 15.99
N LEU A 58 -7.38 20.74 16.57
CA LEU A 58 -7.34 19.45 15.90
C LEU A 58 -8.43 18.53 16.44
N ARG A 59 -9.06 17.77 15.55
CA ARG A 59 -9.87 16.60 15.88
C ARG A 59 -9.52 15.48 14.92
N PHE A 60 -9.43 14.26 15.44
CA PHE A 60 -9.30 13.06 14.64
C PHE A 60 -10.66 12.39 14.44
N THR A 61 -10.92 11.95 13.21
CA THR A 61 -12.12 11.19 12.83
C THR A 61 -11.65 9.91 12.15
N ASP A 62 -12.30 8.78 12.44
CA ASP A 62 -11.85 7.46 11.97
C ASP A 62 -11.81 7.38 10.44
N ALA A 63 -10.66 7.04 9.87
CA ALA A 63 -10.48 6.91 8.43
C ALA A 63 -10.79 5.50 7.90
N GLY A 64 -11.00 4.50 8.77
CA GLY A 64 -11.34 3.13 8.38
C GLY A 64 -10.24 2.37 7.61
N HIS A 65 -9.02 2.91 7.51
CA HIS A 65 -7.94 2.33 6.70
C HIS A 65 -7.17 1.23 7.44
N LEU A 66 -6.74 1.52 8.66
CA LEU A 66 -6.04 0.61 9.56
C LEU A 66 -6.45 0.92 11.00
N LEU A 67 -6.11 0.02 11.93
CA LEU A 67 -6.32 0.28 13.35
C LEU A 67 -5.67 1.61 13.77
N GLY A 68 -6.49 2.55 14.25
CA GLY A 68 -6.03 3.88 14.68
C GLY A 68 -5.85 4.89 13.54
N SER A 69 -6.18 4.54 12.29
CA SER A 69 -6.11 5.47 11.16
C SER A 69 -7.11 6.62 11.32
N ALA A 70 -6.74 7.83 10.90
CA ALA A 70 -7.55 9.02 11.15
C ALA A 70 -7.47 10.04 10.03
N CYS A 71 -8.62 10.63 9.71
CA CYS A 71 -8.71 11.94 9.10
C CYS A 71 -8.37 13.00 10.15
N ALA A 72 -7.56 14.00 9.79
CA ALA A 72 -7.25 15.14 10.64
C ALA A 72 -8.09 16.36 10.25
N GLU A 73 -8.95 16.80 11.15
CA GLU A 73 -9.75 18.01 11.00
C GLU A 73 -9.08 19.16 11.76
N LEU A 74 -8.72 20.21 11.04
CA LEU A 74 -8.00 21.37 11.57
C LEU A 74 -8.86 22.63 11.45
N TRP A 75 -9.08 23.32 12.57
CA TRP A 75 -9.63 24.67 12.59
C TRP A 75 -8.48 25.64 12.78
N LEU A 76 -8.18 26.39 11.73
CA LEU A 76 -7.07 27.34 11.64
C LEU A 76 -7.64 28.76 11.71
N THR A 77 -7.21 29.55 12.68
CA THR A 77 -7.66 30.93 12.88
C THR A 77 -6.48 31.89 12.85
N GLU A 78 -6.49 32.79 11.87
CA GLU A 78 -5.48 33.83 11.69
C GLU A 78 -6.19 35.16 11.40
N GLU A 79 -5.76 36.24 12.07
CA GLU A 79 -6.33 37.60 11.91
C GLU A 79 -7.87 37.67 11.98
N GLY A 80 -8.50 36.79 12.75
CA GLY A 80 -9.95 36.71 12.91
C GLY A 80 -10.70 35.94 11.80
N VAL A 81 -9.99 35.37 10.83
CA VAL A 81 -10.54 34.46 9.82
C VAL A 81 -10.28 33.02 10.25
N THR A 82 -11.35 32.24 10.38
CA THR A 82 -11.26 30.79 10.66
C THR A 82 -11.53 30.00 9.39
N ARG A 83 -10.68 29.01 9.09
CA ARG A 83 -10.86 28.01 8.03
C ARG A 83 -10.80 26.61 8.61
N LYS A 84 -11.66 25.72 8.12
CA LYS A 84 -11.58 24.28 8.41
C LYS A 84 -10.90 23.54 7.27
N VAL A 85 -9.77 22.90 7.56
CA VAL A 85 -9.03 22.05 6.61
C VAL A 85 -9.14 20.60 7.06
N VAL A 86 -9.44 19.70 6.14
CA VAL A 86 -9.50 18.27 6.40
C VAL A 86 -8.42 17.55 5.62
N PHE A 87 -7.55 16.83 6.30
CA PHE A 87 -6.63 15.87 5.68
C PHE A 87 -7.25 14.49 5.79
N SER A 88 -7.45 13.81 4.67
CA SER A 88 -8.04 12.48 4.67
C SER A 88 -7.14 11.43 5.33
N GLY A 89 -5.82 11.62 5.25
CA GLY A 89 -4.89 10.49 5.40
C GLY A 89 -5.15 9.45 4.31
N ASP A 90 -4.84 8.19 4.59
CA ASP A 90 -5.30 7.07 3.77
C ASP A 90 -6.74 6.72 4.17
N LEU A 91 -7.65 6.66 3.20
CA LEU A 91 -9.06 6.34 3.43
C LEU A 91 -9.30 4.85 3.27
N GLY A 92 -9.98 4.28 4.24
CA GLY A 92 -10.40 2.89 4.25
C GLY A 92 -11.34 2.51 3.13
N ASN A 93 -11.26 1.25 2.71
CA ASN A 93 -12.35 0.65 1.97
C ASN A 93 -13.53 0.35 2.92
N VAL A 94 -14.73 0.17 2.38
CA VAL A 94 -15.92 -0.20 3.17
C VAL A 94 -16.03 -1.72 3.33
N ASP A 95 -16.86 -2.16 4.28
CA ASP A 95 -17.20 -3.55 4.57
C ASP A 95 -15.97 -4.44 4.81
N GLN A 96 -14.96 -3.90 5.50
CA GLN A 96 -13.75 -4.66 5.87
C GLN A 96 -14.03 -5.54 7.10
N PRO A 97 -13.50 -6.78 7.17
CA PRO A 97 -13.89 -7.78 8.18
C PRO A 97 -13.46 -7.48 9.62
N ILE A 98 -12.64 -6.45 9.85
CA ILE A 98 -11.98 -6.18 11.14
C ILE A 98 -12.15 -4.72 11.55
N ILE A 99 -11.81 -3.80 10.65
CA ILE A 99 -11.82 -2.36 10.90
C ILE A 99 -13.16 -1.78 10.46
N ARG A 100 -13.62 -0.76 11.19
CA ARG A 100 -14.84 -0.02 10.88
C ARG A 100 -14.75 0.68 9.54
N ASP A 101 -15.91 0.93 8.95
CA ASP A 101 -16.01 1.83 7.80
C ASP A 101 -15.50 3.24 8.14
N PRO A 102 -14.91 3.95 7.15
CA PRO A 102 -14.53 5.34 7.31
C PRO A 102 -15.70 6.21 7.78
N GLN A 103 -15.49 7.01 8.82
CA GLN A 103 -16.50 7.93 9.30
C GLN A 103 -16.62 9.15 8.38
N PRO A 104 -17.84 9.59 8.05
CA PRO A 104 -18.02 10.78 7.23
C PRO A 104 -17.68 12.06 8.00
N ILE A 105 -17.33 13.11 7.26
CA ILE A 105 -17.12 14.46 7.80
C ILE A 105 -18.07 15.42 7.10
N ASP A 106 -18.87 16.16 7.89
CA ASP A 106 -19.96 16.97 7.36
C ASP A 106 -19.51 18.25 6.65
N GLU A 107 -18.45 18.90 7.15
CA GLU A 107 -18.07 20.25 6.72
C GLU A 107 -16.56 20.39 6.56
N ALA A 108 -16.12 21.13 5.53
CA ALA A 108 -14.75 21.58 5.34
C ALA A 108 -14.71 22.80 4.40
N ASP A 109 -13.83 23.77 4.64
CA ASP A 109 -13.54 24.80 3.63
C ASP A 109 -12.61 24.23 2.56
N PHE A 110 -11.60 23.47 2.97
CA PHE A 110 -10.58 22.87 2.10
C PHE A 110 -10.29 21.42 2.50
N VAL A 111 -9.97 20.58 1.52
CA VAL A 111 -9.68 19.16 1.75
C VAL A 111 -8.37 18.79 1.07
N VAL A 112 -7.50 18.07 1.77
CA VAL A 112 -6.31 17.42 1.20
C VAL A 112 -6.59 15.92 1.20
N MET A 113 -6.72 15.33 0.02
CA MET A 113 -7.33 14.02 -0.16
C MET A 113 -6.42 13.04 -0.89
N GLU A 114 -6.30 11.81 -0.37
CA GLU A 114 -5.59 10.72 -1.04
C GLU A 114 -6.27 10.30 -2.36
N SER A 115 -5.50 9.65 -3.23
CA SER A 115 -6.01 9.16 -4.51
C SER A 115 -5.35 7.86 -4.95
N THR A 116 -5.02 6.97 -4.03
CA THR A 116 -4.25 5.75 -4.33
C THR A 116 -4.91 4.91 -5.44
N TYR A 117 -6.23 4.82 -5.42
CA TYR A 117 -7.05 4.13 -6.44
C TYR A 117 -8.05 5.06 -7.14
N GLY A 118 -7.73 6.36 -7.25
CA GLY A 118 -8.62 7.36 -7.85
C GLY A 118 -8.93 7.16 -9.36
N ASP A 119 -8.26 6.20 -10.01
CA ASP A 119 -8.42 5.85 -11.43
C ASP A 119 -9.26 4.59 -11.68
N ARG A 120 -9.53 3.76 -10.66
CA ARG A 120 -10.09 2.43 -10.85
C ARG A 120 -11.05 2.02 -9.74
N LEU A 121 -11.84 0.99 -10.03
CA LEU A 121 -12.69 0.30 -9.05
C LEU A 121 -12.00 -0.95 -8.56
N HIS A 122 -12.31 -1.36 -7.32
CA HIS A 122 -11.98 -2.71 -6.88
C HIS A 122 -12.87 -3.70 -7.63
N GLU A 123 -12.28 -4.83 -8.06
CA GLU A 123 -13.08 -5.92 -8.63
C GLU A 123 -13.91 -6.54 -7.49
N PRO A 124 -15.26 -6.53 -7.56
CA PRO A 124 -16.08 -7.15 -6.52
C PRO A 124 -15.87 -8.67 -6.57
N PRO A 125 -15.46 -9.33 -5.49
CA PRO A 125 -15.26 -10.78 -5.52
C PRO A 125 -16.58 -11.51 -5.33
N GLU A 126 -16.70 -12.67 -5.98
CA GLU A 126 -17.77 -13.63 -5.71
C GLU A 126 -17.61 -14.30 -4.32
N SER A 127 -16.40 -14.29 -3.73
CA SER A 127 -16.07 -14.42 -2.30
C SER A 127 -14.55 -14.44 -2.11
N TYR A 128 -13.97 -13.53 -1.32
CA TYR A 128 -12.53 -13.48 -1.05
C TYR A 128 -12.00 -14.78 -0.44
N THR A 129 -12.68 -15.26 0.59
CA THR A 129 -12.32 -16.45 1.37
C THR A 129 -12.27 -17.69 0.48
N GLU A 130 -13.21 -17.84 -0.46
CA GLU A 130 -13.27 -19.00 -1.37
C GLU A 130 -12.17 -18.95 -2.43
N ALA A 131 -11.91 -17.77 -3.02
CA ALA A 131 -10.87 -17.63 -4.04
C ALA A 131 -9.46 -17.87 -3.44
N LEU A 132 -9.20 -17.39 -2.23
CA LEU A 132 -7.93 -17.66 -1.53
C LEU A 132 -7.83 -19.15 -1.14
N ALA A 133 -8.92 -19.76 -0.65
CA ALA A 133 -8.96 -21.18 -0.35
C ALA A 133 -8.62 -22.03 -1.59
N GLN A 134 -9.17 -21.68 -2.76
CA GLN A 134 -8.88 -22.39 -4.01
C GLN A 134 -7.38 -22.33 -4.38
N ILE A 135 -6.75 -21.15 -4.26
CA ILE A 135 -5.31 -21.01 -4.54
C ILE A 135 -4.50 -21.89 -3.60
N ILE A 136 -4.87 -21.94 -2.32
CA ILE A 136 -4.22 -22.76 -1.31
C ILE A 136 -4.38 -24.25 -1.65
N ASP A 137 -5.61 -24.68 -1.94
CA ASP A 137 -5.95 -26.07 -2.23
C ASP A 137 -5.17 -26.59 -3.45
N GLU A 138 -5.24 -25.87 -4.57
CA GLU A 138 -4.51 -26.21 -5.80
C GLU A 138 -2.99 -26.25 -5.60
N THR A 139 -2.46 -25.37 -4.75
CA THR A 139 -1.01 -25.32 -4.47
C THR A 139 -0.56 -26.49 -3.62
N PHE A 140 -1.36 -26.88 -2.63
CA PHE A 140 -1.04 -28.00 -1.76
C PHE A 140 -1.23 -29.36 -2.43
N GLU A 141 -2.19 -29.51 -3.34
CA GLU A 141 -2.30 -30.71 -4.19
C GLU A 141 -1.03 -30.98 -5.00
N ARG A 142 -0.29 -29.93 -5.35
CA ARG A 142 1.01 -30.02 -6.05
C ARG A 142 2.20 -30.21 -5.12
N GLY A 143 2.00 -30.22 -3.80
CA GLY A 143 3.07 -30.27 -2.79
C GLY A 143 3.84 -28.96 -2.64
N GLY A 144 3.25 -27.83 -3.08
CA GLY A 144 3.85 -26.50 -3.00
C GLY A 144 3.58 -25.77 -1.69
N ASN A 145 4.31 -24.67 -1.49
CA ASN A 145 4.03 -23.69 -0.45
C ASN A 145 3.28 -22.50 -1.05
N VAL A 146 2.44 -21.86 -0.24
CA VAL A 146 1.83 -20.58 -0.55
C VAL A 146 2.58 -19.50 0.23
N ILE A 147 3.23 -18.58 -0.48
CA ILE A 147 3.97 -17.48 0.14
C ILE A 147 3.16 -16.20 -0.07
N ILE A 148 2.84 -15.50 1.01
CA ILE A 148 2.05 -14.27 0.99
C ILE A 148 2.90 -13.13 1.58
N PRO A 149 3.56 -12.33 0.73
CA PRO A 149 4.10 -11.04 1.15
C PRO A 149 2.99 -10.16 1.73
N SER A 150 3.15 -9.72 2.97
CA SER A 150 2.11 -8.93 3.65
C SER A 150 2.71 -7.85 4.55
N PHE A 151 2.00 -6.74 4.71
CA PHE A 151 2.33 -5.74 5.74
C PHE A 151 2.04 -6.31 7.13
N ALA A 152 2.91 -5.98 8.08
CA ALA A 152 2.84 -6.55 9.43
C ALA A 152 1.58 -6.12 10.20
N VAL A 153 1.07 -4.92 9.92
CA VAL A 153 -0.12 -4.32 10.54
C VAL A 153 -1.23 -4.19 9.49
N GLY A 154 -2.47 -4.55 9.86
CA GLY A 154 -3.64 -4.58 8.98
C GLY A 154 -3.72 -5.84 8.15
N ARG A 155 -2.99 -5.87 7.02
CA ARG A 155 -3.11 -6.92 5.99
C ARG A 155 -2.88 -8.33 6.54
N THR A 156 -1.90 -8.50 7.43
CA THR A 156 -1.65 -9.81 8.06
C THR A 156 -2.82 -10.25 8.93
N GLN A 157 -3.43 -9.34 9.69
CA GLN A 157 -4.56 -9.65 10.56
C GLN A 157 -5.81 -10.02 9.75
N GLU A 158 -6.09 -9.28 8.67
CA GLU A 158 -7.17 -9.64 7.73
C GLU A 158 -6.96 -11.03 7.13
N LEU A 159 -5.73 -11.36 6.70
CA LEU A 159 -5.42 -12.71 6.22
C LEU A 159 -5.67 -13.76 7.29
N LEU A 160 -5.27 -13.52 8.55
CA LEU A 160 -5.50 -14.47 9.64
C LEU A 160 -7.00 -14.67 9.90
N TYR A 161 -7.81 -13.61 9.79
CA TYR A 161 -9.27 -13.70 9.85
C TYR A 161 -9.83 -14.63 8.76
N PHE A 162 -9.40 -14.43 7.50
CA PHE A 162 -9.85 -15.30 6.40
C PHE A 162 -9.35 -16.75 6.54
N MET A 163 -8.13 -16.96 7.05
CA MET A 163 -7.59 -18.31 7.30
C MET A 163 -8.39 -19.07 8.35
N ARG A 164 -8.85 -18.38 9.40
CA ARG A 164 -9.78 -18.94 10.37
C ARG A 164 -11.11 -19.32 9.71
N GLU A 165 -11.71 -18.39 8.98
CA GLU A 165 -13.00 -18.61 8.30
C GLU A 165 -12.92 -19.79 7.31
N MET A 166 -11.84 -19.87 6.51
CA MET A 166 -11.58 -20.99 5.60
C MET A 166 -11.54 -22.34 6.31
N LYS A 167 -10.94 -22.40 7.50
CA LYS A 167 -10.84 -23.63 8.31
C LYS A 167 -12.18 -24.01 8.93
N GLU A 168 -12.91 -23.04 9.49
CA GLU A 168 -14.23 -23.26 10.08
C GLU A 168 -15.24 -23.76 9.03
N ARG A 169 -15.19 -23.21 7.81
CA ARG A 169 -16.04 -23.61 6.68
C ARG A 169 -15.53 -24.84 5.93
N GLY A 170 -14.33 -25.32 6.22
CA GLY A 170 -13.73 -26.48 5.54
C GLY A 170 -13.49 -26.26 4.04
N LEU A 171 -13.08 -25.05 3.64
CA LEU A 171 -12.95 -24.68 2.22
C LEU A 171 -11.71 -25.27 1.54
N VAL A 172 -10.63 -25.48 2.29
CA VAL A 172 -9.41 -26.15 1.80
C VAL A 172 -9.59 -27.66 2.01
N ARG A 173 -9.90 -28.40 0.93
CA ARG A 173 -10.33 -29.81 1.01
C ARG A 173 -9.15 -30.78 1.02
N SER A 174 -8.08 -30.47 0.28
CA SER A 174 -6.89 -31.33 0.17
C SER A 174 -6.16 -31.46 1.52
N HIS A 175 -6.15 -30.39 2.32
CA HIS A 175 -5.44 -30.32 3.60
C HIS A 175 -6.23 -29.49 4.64
N PRO A 176 -7.29 -30.05 5.28
CA PRO A 176 -8.12 -29.29 6.22
C PRO A 176 -7.33 -28.68 7.40
N ASP A 177 -6.34 -29.40 7.91
CA ASP A 177 -5.48 -28.98 9.02
C ASP A 177 -4.20 -28.26 8.58
N PHE A 178 -4.22 -27.61 7.40
CA PHE A 178 -3.03 -26.96 6.85
C PHE A 178 -2.37 -25.97 7.82
N ARG A 179 -1.04 -25.88 7.75
CA ARG A 179 -0.26 -24.97 8.58
C ARG A 179 -0.24 -23.56 7.99
N VAL A 180 -0.42 -22.58 8.85
CA VAL A 180 -0.24 -21.15 8.54
C VAL A 180 0.87 -20.62 9.43
N CYS A 181 1.94 -20.10 8.84
CA CYS A 181 3.09 -19.57 9.55
C CYS A 181 3.20 -18.07 9.32
N VAL A 182 3.15 -17.28 10.41
CA VAL A 182 3.42 -15.83 10.36
C VAL A 182 4.88 -15.61 10.75
N ASP A 183 5.68 -15.18 9.77
CA ASP A 183 7.11 -14.91 9.96
C ASP A 183 7.43 -13.43 9.92
N SER A 184 7.00 -12.75 10.98
CA SER A 184 7.27 -11.34 11.23
C SER A 184 7.04 -11.05 12.73
N PRO A 185 8.10 -10.76 13.51
CA PRO A 185 7.95 -10.38 14.92
C PRO A 185 7.01 -9.18 15.09
N LEU A 186 7.11 -8.19 14.20
CA LEU A 186 6.21 -7.04 14.19
C LEU A 186 4.75 -7.44 13.95
N ALA A 187 4.49 -8.41 13.06
CA ALA A 187 3.14 -8.88 12.82
C ALA A 187 2.59 -9.67 14.02
N ASN A 188 3.45 -10.40 14.73
CA ASN A 188 3.06 -11.09 15.96
C ASN A 188 2.63 -10.08 17.03
N GLU A 189 3.44 -9.04 17.27
CA GLU A 189 3.09 -7.95 18.22
C GLU A 189 1.81 -7.23 17.80
N ALA A 190 1.66 -6.88 16.51
CA ALA A 190 0.44 -6.27 16.00
C ALA A 190 -0.78 -7.17 16.21
N THR A 191 -0.65 -8.49 16.00
CA THR A 191 -1.73 -9.46 16.23
C THR A 191 -2.13 -9.51 17.71
N ARG A 192 -1.18 -9.35 18.65
CA ARG A 192 -1.51 -9.25 20.08
C ARG A 192 -2.31 -7.98 20.39
N ILE A 193 -1.94 -6.85 19.80
CA ILE A 193 -2.70 -5.58 19.94
C ILE A 193 -4.12 -5.75 19.39
N TYR A 194 -4.26 -6.34 18.20
CA TYR A 194 -5.57 -6.62 17.60
C TYR A 194 -6.43 -7.63 18.40
N SER A 195 -5.81 -8.43 19.27
CA SER A 195 -6.50 -9.38 20.15
C SER A 195 -6.91 -8.78 21.51
N GLY A 196 -6.58 -7.51 21.76
CA GLY A 196 -6.92 -6.78 22.98
C GLY A 196 -8.33 -6.19 22.97
N ASP A 197 -8.61 -5.32 23.94
CA ASP A 197 -9.83 -4.50 23.94
C ASP A 197 -9.65 -3.30 23.00
N LEU A 198 -10.35 -3.36 21.87
CA LEU A 198 -10.33 -2.33 20.82
C LEU A 198 -11.74 -1.78 20.58
N HIS A 199 -12.58 -1.74 21.61
CA HIS A 199 -13.90 -1.13 21.53
C HIS A 199 -13.77 0.32 21.04
N GLY A 200 -14.50 0.67 19.98
CA GLY A 200 -14.36 1.98 19.33
C GLY A 200 -13.53 1.97 18.04
N TYR A 201 -12.76 0.90 17.79
CA TYR A 201 -11.84 0.80 16.66
C TYR A 201 -12.14 -0.42 15.76
N LEU A 202 -12.64 -1.52 16.33
CA LEU A 202 -13.06 -2.71 15.58
C LEU A 202 -14.52 -2.62 15.15
N ASP A 203 -14.84 -3.30 14.05
CA ASP A 203 -16.21 -3.55 13.61
C ASP A 203 -16.99 -4.37 14.65
N GLU A 204 -18.30 -4.13 14.75
CA GLU A 204 -19.17 -4.82 15.74
C GLU A 204 -19.18 -6.35 15.53
N GLU A 205 -19.12 -6.81 14.29
CA GLU A 205 -19.13 -8.23 13.94
C GLU A 205 -17.81 -8.90 14.35
N ALA A 206 -16.69 -8.18 14.19
CA ALA A 206 -15.38 -8.61 14.68
C ALA A 206 -15.34 -8.68 16.22
N ILE A 207 -15.97 -7.72 16.91
CA ILE A 207 -16.12 -7.72 18.37
C ILE A 207 -16.96 -8.91 18.85
N GLU A 208 -18.03 -9.27 18.14
CA GLU A 208 -18.83 -10.43 18.51
C GLU A 208 -18.08 -11.74 18.28
N ALA A 209 -17.31 -11.84 17.19
CA ALA A 209 -16.42 -12.98 16.94
C ALA A 209 -15.34 -13.14 18.03
N LEU A 210 -14.85 -12.04 18.61
CA LEU A 210 -13.93 -12.05 19.76
C LEU A 210 -14.54 -12.65 21.04
N LYS A 211 -15.85 -12.52 21.24
CA LYS A 211 -16.55 -13.14 22.39
C LYS A 211 -16.71 -14.65 22.24
N GLY A 212 -16.70 -15.18 21.02
CA GLY A 212 -16.77 -16.61 20.70
C GLY A 212 -15.42 -17.35 20.70
N GLY A 213 -14.29 -16.63 20.77
CA GLY A 213 -12.92 -17.14 20.70
C GLY A 213 -11.93 -16.05 20.29
N ALA A 214 -10.62 -16.35 20.24
CA ALA A 214 -9.63 -15.36 19.80
C ALA A 214 -9.67 -15.15 18.27
N LEU A 215 -9.89 -13.91 17.82
CA LEU A 215 -10.10 -13.51 16.41
C LEU A 215 -9.08 -14.08 15.42
N PHE A 216 -7.83 -14.23 15.87
CA PHE A 216 -6.69 -14.69 15.05
C PHE A 216 -6.12 -16.04 15.48
N GLN A 217 -6.81 -16.80 16.34
CA GLN A 217 -6.33 -18.13 16.75
C GLN A 217 -7.13 -19.24 16.07
N PHE A 218 -6.41 -20.20 15.51
CA PHE A 218 -7.00 -21.39 14.88
C PHE A 218 -5.98 -22.54 14.86
N PRO A 219 -6.43 -23.81 14.78
CA PRO A 219 -5.53 -24.96 14.67
C PRO A 219 -4.60 -24.86 13.45
N GLY A 220 -3.31 -25.06 13.68
CA GLY A 220 -2.27 -25.00 12.65
C GLY A 220 -1.61 -23.63 12.46
N LEU A 221 -1.98 -22.60 13.22
CA LEU A 221 -1.26 -21.32 13.25
C LEU A 221 0.08 -21.47 13.99
N THR A 222 1.15 -20.94 13.41
CA THR A 222 2.49 -20.83 14.00
C THR A 222 2.98 -19.40 13.87
N LEU A 223 3.29 -18.75 14.99
CA LEU A 223 3.92 -17.43 15.01
C LEU A 223 5.43 -17.63 15.23
N THR A 224 6.27 -17.23 14.28
CA THR A 224 7.74 -17.37 14.41
C THR A 224 8.37 -16.08 14.90
N GLU A 225 9.30 -16.20 15.84
CA GLU A 225 9.98 -15.06 16.47
C GLU A 225 11.46 -15.03 16.09
N SER A 226 12.13 -16.18 16.09
CA SER A 226 13.58 -16.26 15.89
C SER A 226 14.00 -16.45 14.43
N SER A 227 15.25 -16.10 14.12
CA SER A 227 15.83 -16.38 12.80
C SER A 227 15.96 -17.89 12.52
N GLU A 228 16.21 -18.69 13.56
CA GLU A 228 16.35 -20.15 13.41
C GLU A 228 15.01 -20.81 13.07
N GLU A 229 13.91 -20.36 13.68
CA GLU A 229 12.56 -20.80 13.31
C GLU A 229 12.23 -20.42 11.86
N SER A 230 12.52 -19.18 11.46
CA SER A 230 12.35 -18.71 10.07
C SER A 230 13.13 -19.56 9.06
N LYS A 231 14.38 -19.94 9.38
CA LYS A 231 15.18 -20.85 8.55
C LYS A 231 14.56 -22.24 8.49
N ALA A 232 14.15 -22.79 9.63
CA ALA A 232 13.51 -24.11 9.70
C ALA A 232 12.24 -24.19 8.85
N LEU A 233 11.47 -23.10 8.73
CA LEU A 233 10.30 -23.04 7.84
C LEU A 233 10.67 -23.27 6.36
N ASN A 234 11.85 -22.80 5.93
CA ASN A 234 12.33 -22.96 4.56
C ASN A 234 12.88 -24.37 4.28
N GLU A 235 13.37 -25.06 5.30
CA GLU A 235 13.91 -26.43 5.19
C GLU A 235 12.83 -27.50 5.25
N ASP A 236 11.74 -27.23 5.96
CA ASP A 236 10.60 -28.13 6.09
C ASP A 236 9.81 -28.22 4.77
N LYS A 237 9.73 -29.45 4.24
CA LYS A 237 9.14 -29.76 2.93
C LYS A 237 7.62 -29.93 2.95
N SER A 238 6.98 -29.90 4.11
CA SER A 238 5.52 -29.95 4.20
C SER A 238 4.90 -28.70 3.55
N SER A 239 3.77 -28.89 2.85
CA SER A 239 3.00 -27.78 2.29
C SER A 239 2.45 -26.90 3.41
N LYS A 240 2.71 -25.60 3.31
CA LYS A 240 2.25 -24.60 4.29
C LYS A 240 2.00 -23.25 3.65
N VAL A 241 1.21 -22.43 4.33
CA VAL A 241 1.10 -20.98 4.04
C VAL A 241 2.16 -20.26 4.87
N ILE A 242 2.93 -19.37 4.26
CA ILE A 242 3.88 -18.48 4.94
C ILE A 242 3.48 -17.04 4.66
N ILE A 243 3.08 -16.31 5.69
CA ILE A 243 2.80 -14.86 5.65
C ILE A 243 4.01 -14.15 6.24
N SER A 244 4.65 -13.26 5.48
CA SER A 244 5.87 -12.59 5.94
C SER A 244 6.00 -11.17 5.41
N ALA A 245 6.62 -10.31 6.21
CA ALA A 245 6.91 -8.93 5.88
C ALA A 245 8.27 -8.78 5.17
N SER A 246 8.46 -7.77 4.30
CA SER A 246 7.52 -6.69 3.96
C SER A 246 6.55 -7.03 2.80
N GLY A 247 5.39 -6.33 2.76
CA GLY A 247 4.34 -6.55 1.76
C GLY A 247 4.74 -6.28 0.30
N MET A 248 5.79 -5.49 0.09
CA MET A 248 6.32 -5.16 -1.25
C MET A 248 7.60 -5.94 -1.62
N CYS A 249 8.06 -6.84 -0.74
CA CYS A 249 9.25 -7.69 -0.91
C CYS A 249 10.60 -6.95 -0.94
N ASP A 250 10.66 -5.68 -0.54
CA ASP A 250 11.89 -4.88 -0.61
C ASP A 250 12.88 -5.22 0.52
N ALA A 251 12.38 -5.66 1.67
CA ALA A 251 13.18 -5.96 2.86
C ALA A 251 12.53 -7.08 3.71
N GLY A 252 13.25 -7.52 4.73
CA GLY A 252 12.73 -8.47 5.72
C GLY A 252 12.83 -9.94 5.32
N ARG A 253 12.19 -10.78 6.14
CA ARG A 253 12.26 -12.25 6.05
C ARG A 253 11.61 -12.81 4.78
N ILE A 254 10.64 -12.09 4.21
CA ILE A 254 10.00 -12.47 2.94
C ILE A 254 11.02 -12.73 1.82
N ARG A 255 12.12 -11.97 1.77
CA ARG A 255 13.16 -12.17 0.74
C ARG A 255 13.81 -13.55 0.84
N HIS A 256 13.97 -14.08 2.05
CA HIS A 256 14.47 -15.44 2.26
C HIS A 256 13.44 -16.47 1.82
N HIS A 257 12.16 -16.28 2.13
CA HIS A 257 11.12 -17.19 1.64
C HIS A 257 11.00 -17.18 0.11
N LEU A 258 11.09 -16.01 -0.52
CA LEU A 258 11.14 -15.89 -1.98
C LEU A 258 12.34 -16.64 -2.57
N LYS A 259 13.54 -16.51 -1.96
CA LYS A 259 14.73 -17.25 -2.39
C LYS A 259 14.50 -18.77 -2.45
N HIS A 260 13.78 -19.33 -1.47
CA HIS A 260 13.57 -20.78 -1.39
C HIS A 260 12.37 -21.28 -2.21
N ASN A 261 11.43 -20.41 -2.57
CA ASN A 261 10.16 -20.82 -3.19
C ASN A 261 9.97 -20.34 -4.64
N LEU A 262 10.60 -19.23 -5.09
CA LEU A 262 10.37 -18.68 -6.43
C LEU A 262 10.73 -19.65 -7.57
N TRP A 263 11.78 -20.46 -7.40
CA TRP A 263 12.24 -21.39 -8.44
C TRP A 263 11.45 -22.70 -8.49
N ARG A 264 10.56 -22.93 -7.50
CA ARG A 264 9.74 -24.14 -7.36
C ARG A 264 8.40 -23.94 -8.07
N LYS A 265 8.15 -24.73 -9.11
CA LYS A 265 6.94 -24.62 -9.96
C LYS A 265 5.65 -25.01 -9.25
N GLU A 266 5.75 -25.79 -8.19
CA GLU A 266 4.62 -26.22 -7.38
C GLU A 266 4.13 -25.12 -6.43
N CYS A 267 4.99 -24.14 -6.08
CA CYS A 267 4.67 -23.06 -5.15
C CYS A 267 3.87 -21.93 -5.82
N ALA A 268 3.19 -21.15 -4.98
CA ALA A 268 2.52 -19.91 -5.37
C ALA A 268 3.01 -18.73 -4.52
N ILE A 269 3.21 -17.57 -5.16
CA ILE A 269 3.43 -16.28 -4.50
C ILE A 269 2.17 -15.45 -4.71
N VAL A 270 1.50 -15.10 -3.63
CA VAL A 270 0.20 -14.41 -3.66
C VAL A 270 0.38 -13.00 -3.12
N PHE A 271 0.29 -12.01 -3.99
CA PHE A 271 0.29 -10.61 -3.60
C PHE A 271 -1.13 -10.16 -3.26
N VAL A 272 -1.29 -9.57 -2.08
CA VAL A 272 -2.59 -9.22 -1.48
C VAL A 272 -2.73 -7.72 -1.19
N GLY A 273 -1.87 -6.90 -1.79
CA GLY A 273 -1.87 -5.46 -1.58
C GLY A 273 -1.10 -4.74 -2.67
N TYR A 274 -1.22 -3.41 -2.68
CA TYR A 274 -0.57 -2.56 -3.67
C TYR A 274 0.94 -2.82 -3.76
N GLN A 275 1.47 -2.83 -4.98
CA GLN A 275 2.90 -2.99 -5.24
C GLN A 275 3.41 -1.75 -5.96
N ALA A 276 4.20 -0.94 -5.25
CA ALA A 276 4.72 0.31 -5.78
C ALA A 276 5.71 0.06 -6.93
N GLU A 277 5.76 1.00 -7.87
CA GLU A 277 6.73 0.98 -8.97
C GLU A 277 8.17 0.91 -8.44
N GLY A 278 8.97 0.04 -9.07
CA GLY A 278 10.37 -0.21 -8.69
C GLY A 278 10.57 -1.24 -7.57
N SER A 279 9.50 -1.67 -6.88
CA SER A 279 9.58 -2.75 -5.88
C SER A 279 9.80 -4.13 -6.50
N LEU A 280 10.35 -5.06 -5.71
CA LEU A 280 10.51 -6.44 -6.15
C LEU A 280 9.16 -7.12 -6.42
N GLY A 281 8.16 -6.84 -5.58
CA GLY A 281 6.82 -7.42 -5.76
C GLY A 281 6.16 -6.96 -7.05
N ARG A 282 6.33 -5.69 -7.43
CA ARG A 282 5.84 -5.18 -8.73
C ARG A 282 6.50 -5.89 -9.91
N ALA A 283 7.82 -6.06 -9.90
CA ALA A 283 8.53 -6.77 -10.97
C ALA A 283 8.05 -8.22 -11.14
N LEU A 284 7.73 -8.91 -10.03
CA LEU A 284 7.17 -10.26 -10.08
C LEU A 284 5.77 -10.28 -10.70
N LEU A 285 4.90 -9.32 -10.33
CA LEU A 285 3.57 -9.19 -10.91
C LEU A 285 3.60 -8.87 -12.42
N GLU A 286 4.59 -8.13 -12.88
CA GLU A 286 4.80 -7.80 -14.30
C GLU A 286 5.45 -8.95 -15.09
N GLY A 287 5.68 -10.11 -14.45
CA GLY A 287 6.08 -11.34 -15.13
C GLY A 287 7.58 -11.52 -15.31
N ALA A 288 8.41 -10.88 -14.47
CA ALA A 288 9.85 -11.10 -14.43
C ALA A 288 10.19 -12.60 -14.42
N LYS A 289 11.08 -13.04 -15.31
CA LYS A 289 11.51 -14.44 -15.43
C LYS A 289 12.65 -14.79 -14.48
N SER A 290 13.42 -13.80 -14.07
CA SER A 290 14.43 -13.92 -13.02
C SER A 290 14.48 -12.66 -12.19
N VAL A 291 14.87 -12.80 -10.93
CA VAL A 291 15.07 -11.68 -10.00
C VAL A 291 16.36 -11.87 -9.22
N LYS A 292 16.99 -10.77 -8.80
CA LYS A 292 18.23 -10.82 -8.02
C LYS A 292 17.95 -10.72 -6.53
N LEU A 293 18.23 -11.79 -5.79
CA LEU A 293 18.07 -11.85 -4.33
C LEU A 293 19.41 -12.22 -3.68
N PHE A 294 19.85 -11.42 -2.70
CA PHE A 294 21.12 -11.61 -1.99
C PHE A 294 22.37 -11.71 -2.87
N GLY A 295 22.32 -11.14 -4.09
CA GLY A 295 23.41 -11.21 -5.05
C GLY A 295 23.33 -12.38 -6.03
N GLU A 296 22.39 -13.31 -5.83
CA GLU A 296 22.13 -14.47 -6.67
C GLU A 296 20.95 -14.20 -7.62
N GLU A 297 21.01 -14.74 -8.83
CA GLU A 297 19.90 -14.69 -9.78
C GLU A 297 19.00 -15.91 -9.57
N ILE A 298 17.70 -15.67 -9.38
CA ILE A 298 16.70 -16.68 -9.04
C ILE A 298 15.66 -16.72 -10.14
N ALA A 299 15.44 -17.90 -10.72
CA ALA A 299 14.39 -18.12 -11.71
C ALA A 299 13.00 -18.04 -11.06
N VAL A 300 12.06 -17.40 -11.76
CA VAL A 300 10.67 -17.28 -11.34
C VAL A 300 9.86 -18.35 -12.08
N ASN A 301 9.70 -19.50 -11.40
CA ASN A 301 8.90 -20.63 -11.89
C ASN A 301 7.61 -20.85 -11.08
N ALA A 302 7.57 -20.32 -9.84
CA ALA A 302 6.38 -20.33 -9.01
C ALA A 302 5.24 -19.57 -9.68
N ARG A 303 4.00 -19.97 -9.39
CA ARG A 303 2.81 -19.25 -9.84
C ARG A 303 2.75 -17.90 -9.13
N ILE A 304 2.81 -16.81 -9.89
CA ILE A 304 2.60 -15.47 -9.36
C ILE A 304 1.12 -15.11 -9.49
N VAL A 305 0.50 -14.74 -8.36
CA VAL A 305 -0.92 -14.37 -8.30
C VAL A 305 -1.04 -12.95 -7.76
N ASN A 306 -1.74 -12.09 -8.50
CA ASN A 306 -2.22 -10.81 -8.00
C ASN A 306 -3.64 -11.02 -7.46
N PHE A 307 -3.78 -11.07 -6.15
CA PHE A 307 -5.07 -11.24 -5.50
C PHE A 307 -5.68 -9.86 -5.24
N LYS A 308 -6.41 -9.37 -6.23
CA LYS A 308 -7.04 -8.06 -6.21
C LYS A 308 -8.26 -8.06 -5.28
N GLY A 309 -8.40 -6.99 -4.51
CA GLY A 309 -9.56 -6.72 -3.64
C GLY A 309 -9.31 -6.76 -2.14
N LEU A 310 -8.10 -7.16 -1.73
CA LEU A 310 -7.58 -6.93 -0.37
C LEU A 310 -6.84 -5.58 -0.30
N SER A 311 -7.43 -4.50 -0.83
CA SER A 311 -6.87 -3.17 -0.64
C SER A 311 -7.49 -2.53 0.59
N SER A 312 -6.66 -2.02 1.50
CA SER A 312 -7.13 -1.20 2.63
C SER A 312 -7.49 0.22 2.19
N HIS A 313 -7.14 0.64 0.97
CA HIS A 313 -7.53 1.93 0.43
C HIS A 313 -8.88 1.86 -0.28
N ALA A 314 -9.69 2.92 -0.12
CA ALA A 314 -10.88 3.20 -0.89
C ALA A 314 -10.61 3.20 -2.40
N ASP A 315 -11.56 2.70 -3.19
CA ASP A 315 -11.52 2.86 -4.64
C ASP A 315 -12.07 4.23 -5.08
N ARG A 316 -12.04 4.49 -6.38
CA ARG A 316 -12.53 5.75 -6.95
C ARG A 316 -13.95 6.11 -6.49
N ASP A 317 -14.88 5.15 -6.44
CA ASP A 317 -16.28 5.47 -6.16
C ASP A 317 -16.50 5.73 -4.67
N HIS A 318 -15.82 5.00 -3.78
CA HIS A 318 -15.80 5.29 -2.34
C HIS A 318 -15.13 6.63 -2.03
N LEU A 319 -14.01 6.95 -2.69
CA LEU A 319 -13.37 8.26 -2.58
C LEU A 319 -14.34 9.38 -3.04
N LEU A 320 -14.98 9.23 -4.21
CA LEU A 320 -15.98 10.21 -4.68
C LEU A 320 -17.18 10.34 -3.74
N ALA A 321 -17.64 9.23 -3.14
CA ALA A 321 -18.74 9.24 -2.17
C ALA A 321 -18.36 10.01 -0.91
N TRP A 322 -17.16 9.77 -0.38
CA TRP A 322 -16.63 10.50 0.77
C TRP A 322 -16.51 12.00 0.49
N ALA A 323 -15.94 12.38 -0.67
CA ALA A 323 -15.82 13.79 -1.08
C ALA A 323 -17.18 14.48 -1.32
N ARG A 324 -18.24 13.72 -1.60
CA ARG A 324 -19.61 14.24 -1.77
C ARG A 324 -20.35 14.43 -0.45
N HIS A 325 -19.84 13.88 0.65
CA HIS A 325 -20.48 13.99 1.96
C HIS A 325 -20.48 15.42 2.50
N PHE A 326 -19.46 16.22 2.13
CA PHE A 326 -19.34 17.60 2.58
C PHE A 326 -20.52 18.49 2.13
N ALA A 327 -21.16 19.14 3.11
CA ALA A 327 -22.27 20.06 2.92
C ALA A 327 -22.12 21.29 3.85
N PRO A 328 -21.88 22.51 3.30
CA PRO A 328 -21.72 22.83 1.88
C PRO A 328 -20.45 22.20 1.28
N ARG A 329 -20.38 22.14 -0.06
CA ARG A 329 -19.19 21.63 -0.75
C ARG A 329 -17.94 22.44 -0.37
N PRO A 330 -16.78 21.79 -0.27
CA PRO A 330 -15.53 22.50 -0.02
C PRO A 330 -15.22 23.46 -1.16
N ARG A 331 -14.52 24.55 -0.83
CA ARG A 331 -14.02 25.54 -1.78
C ARG A 331 -13.04 24.91 -2.76
N HIS A 332 -12.19 24.03 -2.25
CA HIS A 332 -11.18 23.34 -3.03
C HIS A 332 -10.77 22.00 -2.43
N ILE A 333 -10.49 21.01 -3.27
CA ILE A 333 -9.84 19.74 -2.90
C ILE A 333 -8.47 19.65 -3.56
N PHE A 334 -7.43 19.48 -2.75
CA PHE A 334 -6.06 19.20 -3.18
C PHE A 334 -5.87 17.68 -3.23
N VAL A 335 -5.70 17.14 -4.43
CA VAL A 335 -5.53 15.69 -4.63
C VAL A 335 -4.06 15.33 -4.49
N VAL A 336 -3.75 14.42 -3.58
CA VAL A 336 -2.41 13.97 -3.23
C VAL A 336 -2.36 12.44 -3.12
N HIS A 337 -1.19 11.89 -2.77
CA HIS A 337 -1.03 10.47 -2.41
C HIS A 337 -1.58 9.49 -3.47
N GLY A 338 -1.06 9.62 -4.68
CA GLY A 338 -1.29 8.71 -5.81
C GLY A 338 -0.18 8.87 -6.85
N GLU A 339 -0.13 7.99 -7.85
CA GLU A 339 0.75 8.21 -8.99
C GLU A 339 0.32 9.47 -9.76
N ALA A 340 1.26 10.15 -10.42
CA ALA A 340 0.99 11.44 -11.08
C ALA A 340 -0.16 11.40 -12.10
N SER A 341 -0.34 10.28 -12.79
CA SER A 341 -1.50 10.08 -13.68
C SER A 341 -2.81 9.89 -12.91
N VAL A 342 -2.76 9.18 -11.79
CA VAL A 342 -3.93 8.85 -10.97
C VAL A 342 -4.45 10.09 -10.23
N THR A 343 -3.57 10.92 -9.68
CA THR A 343 -3.95 12.19 -9.03
C THR A 343 -4.68 13.11 -10.01
N GLU A 344 -4.18 13.24 -11.25
CA GLU A 344 -4.81 14.02 -12.31
C GLU A 344 -6.17 13.47 -12.75
N ILE A 345 -6.27 12.15 -12.93
CA ILE A 345 -7.53 11.47 -13.28
C ILE A 345 -8.57 11.70 -12.18
N PHE A 346 -8.18 11.53 -10.91
CA PHE A 346 -9.10 11.68 -9.79
C PHE A 346 -9.53 13.14 -9.59
N ALA A 347 -8.61 14.09 -9.74
CA ALA A 347 -8.94 15.51 -9.74
C ALA A 347 -9.95 15.86 -10.85
N GLN A 348 -9.85 15.23 -12.02
CA GLN A 348 -10.85 15.38 -13.08
C GLN A 348 -12.22 14.81 -12.67
N HIS A 349 -12.26 13.61 -12.07
CA HIS A 349 -13.51 13.03 -11.56
C HIS A 349 -14.22 13.94 -10.53
N LEU A 350 -13.46 14.59 -9.65
CA LEU A 350 -14.00 15.58 -8.69
C LEU A 350 -14.57 16.81 -9.41
N ARG A 351 -13.86 17.35 -10.41
CA ARG A 351 -14.34 18.47 -11.23
C ARG A 351 -15.62 18.12 -11.99
N ASP A 352 -15.70 16.92 -12.55
CA ASP A 352 -16.89 16.41 -13.24
C ASP A 352 -18.09 16.25 -12.27
N ALA A 353 -17.82 15.96 -11.00
CA ALA A 353 -18.82 15.95 -9.93
C ALA A 353 -19.20 17.36 -9.42
N GLY A 354 -18.63 18.42 -10.00
CA GLY A 354 -18.89 19.81 -9.62
C GLY A 354 -18.22 20.25 -8.33
N ILE A 355 -17.07 19.65 -8.01
CA ILE A 355 -16.20 20.02 -6.88
C ILE A 355 -14.89 20.59 -7.46
N SER A 356 -14.48 21.78 -7.00
CA SER A 356 -13.22 22.36 -7.46
C SER A 356 -12.04 21.57 -6.92
N ALA A 357 -11.17 21.06 -7.81
CA ALA A 357 -10.04 20.23 -7.42
C ALA A 357 -8.88 20.26 -8.44
N HIS A 358 -7.65 20.03 -7.97
CA HIS A 358 -6.47 19.75 -8.80
C HIS A 358 -5.51 18.79 -8.10
N ALA A 359 -4.60 18.18 -8.86
CA ALA A 359 -3.48 17.42 -8.30
C ALA A 359 -2.44 18.42 -7.78
N ALA A 360 -2.16 18.37 -6.47
CA ALA A 360 -1.25 19.32 -5.85
C ALA A 360 0.21 18.93 -6.13
N GLU A 361 1.03 19.93 -6.45
CA GLU A 361 2.44 19.73 -6.77
C GLU A 361 3.34 19.88 -5.54
N TYR A 362 4.55 19.33 -5.61
CA TYR A 362 5.53 19.47 -4.53
C TYR A 362 5.93 20.95 -4.38
N GLU A 363 5.98 21.48 -3.15
CA GLU A 363 6.23 22.91 -2.86
C GLU A 363 5.15 23.89 -3.35
N GLU A 364 3.95 23.40 -3.68
CA GLU A 364 2.80 24.27 -3.90
C GLU A 364 2.42 25.04 -2.62
N VAL A 365 2.02 26.32 -2.77
CA VAL A 365 1.62 27.18 -1.64
C VAL A 365 0.28 27.81 -1.93
N TYR A 366 -0.66 27.68 -0.99
CA TYR A 366 -2.01 28.21 -1.09
C TYR A 366 -2.36 29.13 0.10
N ASP A 367 -3.00 30.25 -0.20
CA ASP A 367 -3.56 31.18 0.79
C ASP A 367 -5.02 30.82 1.04
N LEU A 368 -5.27 30.16 2.18
CA LEU A 368 -6.60 29.66 2.56
C LEU A 368 -7.54 30.79 3.00
N ALA A 369 -7.02 31.93 3.45
CA ALA A 369 -7.83 33.07 3.87
C ALA A 369 -8.39 33.79 2.63
N ALA A 370 -7.51 34.07 1.66
CA ALA A 370 -7.84 34.76 0.40
C ALA A 370 -8.33 33.82 -0.72
N ASP A 371 -8.31 32.50 -0.51
CA ASP A 371 -8.79 31.48 -1.46
C ASP A 371 -8.04 31.57 -2.81
N ARG A 372 -6.69 31.59 -2.76
CA ARG A 372 -5.84 31.70 -3.95
C ARG A 372 -4.51 30.97 -3.82
N MET A 373 -4.02 30.45 -4.94
CA MET A 373 -2.67 29.88 -5.04
C MET A 373 -1.61 31.00 -5.06
N LEU A 374 -0.55 30.84 -4.26
CA LEU A 374 0.60 31.74 -4.20
C LEU A 374 1.80 31.19 -5.00
N SER A 375 1.98 29.87 -5.03
CA SER A 375 3.04 29.17 -5.77
C SER A 375 2.46 27.88 -6.33
N ALA A 376 2.74 27.57 -7.60
CA ALA A 376 2.23 26.38 -8.28
C ALA A 376 3.03 25.10 -8.03
N GLY A 377 4.09 25.16 -7.22
CA GLY A 377 4.96 24.01 -6.94
C GLY A 377 5.80 23.57 -8.14
N VAL A 378 6.42 22.39 -8.01
CA VAL A 378 7.27 21.76 -9.01
C VAL A 378 6.89 20.28 -9.20
N PRO A 379 6.88 19.79 -10.45
CA PRO A 379 6.63 18.38 -10.71
C PRO A 379 7.81 17.55 -10.21
N LEU A 380 7.52 16.50 -9.44
CA LEU A 380 8.55 15.56 -9.03
C LEU A 380 9.01 14.71 -10.23
N PRO A 381 10.33 14.51 -10.40
CA PRO A 381 10.81 13.60 -11.42
C PRO A 381 10.31 12.18 -11.13
N PRO A 382 9.94 11.39 -12.16
CA PRO A 382 9.56 10.01 -11.96
C PRO A 382 10.69 9.25 -11.26
N LYS A 383 10.34 8.37 -10.31
CA LYS A 383 11.34 7.54 -9.63
C LYS A 383 12.09 6.72 -10.69
N PRO A 384 13.43 6.65 -10.63
CA PRO A 384 14.17 5.78 -11.54
C PRO A 384 13.77 4.33 -11.27
N VAL A 385 13.08 3.73 -12.25
CA VAL A 385 12.67 2.33 -12.19
C VAL A 385 13.91 1.46 -12.07
N SER A 386 13.88 0.46 -11.18
CA SER A 386 14.89 -0.60 -11.11
C SER A 386 14.86 -1.36 -12.44
N ALA A 387 15.72 -0.94 -13.36
CA ALA A 387 15.55 -1.23 -14.77
C ALA A 387 15.59 -2.74 -15.07
N SER A 388 14.48 -3.26 -15.57
CA SER A 388 14.48 -4.50 -16.35
C SER A 388 14.77 -4.16 -17.82
N GLY A 389 15.44 -5.06 -18.53
CA GLY A 389 15.73 -4.90 -19.96
C GLY A 389 17.16 -4.50 -20.32
N SER A 390 17.55 -4.82 -21.56
CA SER A 390 18.89 -4.56 -22.07
C SER A 390 19.18 -3.05 -22.19
N PRO A 391 20.45 -2.62 -22.28
CA PRO A 391 20.79 -1.23 -22.59
C PRO A 391 20.09 -0.67 -23.84
N ALA A 392 19.77 -1.51 -24.82
CA ALA A 392 19.04 -1.11 -26.01
C ALA A 392 17.54 -0.89 -25.73
N TYR A 393 16.93 -1.75 -24.91
CA TYR A 393 15.54 -1.60 -24.48
C TYR A 393 15.33 -0.30 -23.67
N ARG A 394 16.28 0.03 -22.78
CA ARG A 394 16.24 1.28 -22.02
C ARG A 394 16.31 2.53 -22.89
N LYS A 395 17.12 2.52 -23.95
CA LYS A 395 17.16 3.62 -24.92
C LYS A 395 15.83 3.76 -25.68
N LEU A 396 15.14 2.64 -25.91
CA LEU A 396 13.83 2.64 -26.55
C LEU A 396 12.74 3.18 -25.60
N GLU A 397 12.74 2.79 -24.33
CA GLU A 397 11.82 3.35 -23.33
C GLU A 397 12.01 4.85 -23.14
N ALA A 398 13.26 5.32 -23.04
CA ALA A 398 13.57 6.75 -22.96
C ALA A 398 13.03 7.50 -24.19
N ALA A 399 13.25 6.97 -25.40
CA ALA A 399 12.68 7.54 -26.62
C ALA A 399 11.14 7.52 -26.62
N GLY A 400 10.51 6.55 -25.97
CA GLY A 400 9.06 6.50 -25.76
C GLY A 400 8.55 7.57 -24.80
N GLN A 401 9.31 7.89 -23.74
CA GLN A 401 8.99 8.99 -22.84
C GLN A 401 9.11 10.35 -23.55
N ASP A 402 10.17 10.56 -24.34
CA ASP A 402 10.33 11.76 -25.18
C ASP A 402 9.14 11.93 -26.15
N LEU A 403 8.61 10.82 -26.68
CA LEU A 403 7.45 10.82 -27.56
C LEU A 403 6.17 11.23 -26.82
N LEU A 404 5.96 10.76 -25.59
CA LEU A 404 4.85 11.18 -24.74
C LEU A 404 4.94 12.66 -24.37
N GLU A 405 6.14 13.17 -24.11
CA GLU A 405 6.38 14.59 -23.85
C GLU A 405 6.10 15.43 -25.10
N ALA A 406 6.51 14.96 -26.29
CA ALA A 406 6.17 15.60 -27.55
C ALA A 406 4.65 15.65 -27.78
N ILE A 407 3.90 14.60 -27.41
CA ILE A 407 2.43 14.62 -27.44
C ILE A 407 1.88 15.72 -26.52
N ARG A 408 2.39 15.82 -25.29
CA ARG A 408 1.97 16.88 -24.34
C ARG A 408 2.26 18.28 -24.86
N HIS A 409 3.43 18.50 -25.48
CA HIS A 409 3.79 19.79 -26.08
C HIS A 409 2.90 20.18 -27.26
N ASN A 410 2.23 19.23 -27.90
CA ASN A 410 1.27 19.49 -28.98
C ASN A 410 -0.16 19.76 -28.47
N LYS A 411 -0.40 19.78 -27.14
CA LYS A 411 -1.70 20.14 -26.57
C LYS A 411 -2.12 21.55 -27.01
N GLY A 412 -3.22 21.66 -27.73
CA GLY A 412 -3.70 22.92 -28.31
C GLY A 412 -3.25 23.19 -29.76
N GLY A 413 -2.55 22.24 -30.40
CA GLY A 413 -2.22 22.28 -31.83
C GLY A 413 -3.45 22.17 -32.75
N THR A 414 -3.28 22.41 -34.05
CA THR A 414 -4.41 22.34 -34.99
C THR A 414 -4.90 20.90 -35.17
N ASN A 415 -6.21 20.72 -35.37
CA ASN A 415 -6.79 19.38 -35.59
C ASN A 415 -6.13 18.62 -36.75
N LYS A 416 -5.63 19.34 -37.77
CA LYS A 416 -4.94 18.75 -38.92
C LYS A 416 -3.58 18.17 -38.51
N ASP A 417 -2.82 18.90 -37.72
CA ASP A 417 -1.48 18.49 -37.28
C ASP A 417 -1.57 17.37 -36.23
N LEU A 418 -2.55 17.44 -35.33
CA LEU A 418 -2.83 16.39 -34.36
C LEU A 418 -3.22 15.07 -35.04
N ALA A 419 -4.11 15.11 -36.04
CA ALA A 419 -4.52 13.93 -36.79
C ALA A 419 -3.37 13.33 -37.63
N GLN A 420 -2.48 14.18 -38.16
CA GLN A 420 -1.29 13.72 -38.86
C GLN A 420 -0.30 13.05 -37.91
N PHE A 421 -0.05 13.65 -36.74
CA PHE A 421 0.84 13.09 -35.74
C PHE A 421 0.32 11.76 -35.17
N GLU A 422 -0.99 11.66 -34.89
CA GLU A 422 -1.67 10.41 -34.52
C GLU A 422 -1.43 9.31 -35.57
N LYS A 423 -1.61 9.62 -36.86
CA LYS A 423 -1.43 8.65 -37.95
C LYS A 423 0.01 8.12 -38.02
N GLU A 424 1.00 8.98 -37.78
CA GLU A 424 2.41 8.60 -37.75
C GLU A 424 2.74 7.71 -36.55
N LEU A 425 2.20 8.03 -35.37
CA LEU A 425 2.33 7.21 -34.17
C LEU A 425 1.71 5.82 -34.38
N LEU A 426 0.48 5.76 -34.91
CA LEU A 426 -0.19 4.49 -35.20
C LEU A 426 0.57 3.65 -36.23
N ALA A 427 1.19 4.29 -37.23
CA ALA A 427 2.03 3.60 -38.20
C ALA A 427 3.31 3.05 -37.55
N LEU A 428 3.93 3.80 -36.64
CA LEU A 428 5.09 3.36 -35.87
C LEU A 428 4.74 2.16 -34.97
N VAL A 429 3.60 2.23 -34.26
CA VAL A 429 3.10 1.13 -33.43
C VAL A 429 2.88 -0.12 -34.27
N ARG A 430 2.09 -0.05 -35.34
CA ARG A 430 1.81 -1.20 -36.22
C ARG A 430 3.07 -1.83 -36.83
N LYS A 431 4.14 -1.04 -37.01
CA LYS A 431 5.41 -1.53 -37.57
C LYS A 431 6.21 -2.35 -36.56
N TRP A 432 6.09 -2.06 -35.27
CA TRP A 432 6.94 -2.63 -34.22
C TRP A 432 6.19 -3.49 -33.20
N ASP A 433 4.85 -3.51 -33.25
CA ASP A 433 3.99 -4.43 -32.52
C ASP A 433 4.23 -5.86 -33.04
N ARG A 434 4.71 -6.75 -32.16
CA ARG A 434 5.21 -8.10 -32.49
C ARG A 434 4.27 -9.19 -32.06
#